data_AF-K1PCS7-F1
#
_entry.id   AF-K1PCS7-F1
#
_cell.length_a   1.000
_cell.length_b   1.000
_cell.length_c   1.000
_cell.angle_alpha   90.00
_cell.angle_beta   90.00
_cell.angle_gamma   90.00
#
_symmetry.space_group_name_H-M   'P 1'
#
loop_
_entity.id
_entity.type
_entity.pdbx_description
1 polymer ?
#
loop_
_entity_poly.entity_id
_entity_poly.type
_entity_poly.pdbx_seq_one_letter_code
_entity_poly.pdbx_strand_id
1 'polypeptide(L)'
;MASHLLNNLQSYADRVLFLKAGKVIEDLDNQHQAKQYLKIEANAIAGTRLKDKRFTKLPDNKIIVPLDDNLGLDQLILKLTKEKIPYSVGRIDLAELFSKFYG
;
A
#
# COMPACT_ATOMS: atom_id res chain seq x y z
N MET A 1 8.88 16.34 -6.38
CA MET A 1 10.32 16.51 -6.07
C MET A 1 10.77 15.81 -4.77
N ALA A 2 9.89 15.44 -3.83
CA ALA A 2 10.26 14.71 -2.60
C ALA A 2 10.52 13.20 -2.78
N SER A 3 10.18 12.60 -3.94
CA SER A 3 10.23 11.15 -4.16
C SER A 3 11.65 10.55 -4.03
N HIS A 4 12.67 11.20 -4.58
CA HIS A 4 14.06 10.70 -4.47
C HIS A 4 14.61 10.75 -3.04
N LEU A 5 14.24 11.77 -2.27
CA LEU A 5 14.66 11.89 -0.86
C LEU A 5 13.98 10.83 0.02
N LEU A 6 12.71 10.54 -0.24
CA LEU A 6 11.97 9.50 0.48
C LEU A 6 12.50 8.10 0.16
N ASN A 7 12.89 7.83 -1.10
CA ASN A 7 13.51 6.56 -1.48
C ASN A 7 14.88 6.37 -0.81
N ASN A 8 15.69 7.43 -0.74
CA ASN A 8 16.96 7.39 -0.03
C ASN A 8 16.73 7.18 1.47
N LEU A 9 15.78 7.90 2.07
CA LEU A 9 15.43 7.74 3.48
C LEU A 9 14.97 6.31 3.77
N GLN A 10 14.14 5.72 2.92
CA GLN A 10 13.72 4.33 3.03
C GLN A 10 14.88 3.33 2.89
N SER A 11 15.96 3.68 2.18
CA SER A 11 17.11 2.78 2.01
C SER A 11 18.08 2.82 3.20
N TYR A 12 18.17 3.96 3.90
CA TYR A 12 19.16 4.17 4.96
C TYR A 12 18.59 4.16 6.37
N ALA A 13 17.29 4.43 6.55
CA ALA A 13 16.68 4.50 7.87
C ALA A 13 16.17 3.13 8.32
N ASP A 14 16.55 2.73 9.52
CA ASP A 14 16.02 1.53 10.18
C ASP A 14 14.57 1.71 10.62
N ARG A 15 14.21 2.95 11.00
CA ARG A 15 12.88 3.31 11.50
C ARG A 15 12.51 4.73 11.07
N VAL A 16 11.25 4.94 10.70
CA VAL A 16 10.70 6.24 10.30
C VAL A 16 9.41 6.54 11.05
N LEU A 17 9.34 7.71 11.69
CA LEU A 17 8.14 8.18 12.40
C LEU A 17 7.42 9.24 11.58
N PHE A 18 6.12 9.03 11.35
CA PHE A 18 5.25 10.01 10.74
C PHE A 18 4.60 10.88 11.82
N LEU A 19 4.74 12.19 11.70
CA LEU A 19 4.25 13.17 12.68
C LEU A 19 3.16 14.07 12.08
N LYS A 20 2.03 14.22 12.76
CA LYS A 20 0.97 15.17 12.35
C LYS A 20 0.36 15.82 13.59
N ALA A 21 0.22 17.15 13.57
CA ALA A 21 -0.30 17.94 14.68
C ALA A 21 0.40 17.66 16.04
N GLY A 22 1.73 17.54 16.02
CA GLY A 22 2.55 17.33 17.23
C GLY A 22 2.50 15.91 17.81
N LYS A 23 1.91 14.94 17.09
CA LYS A 23 1.81 13.54 17.53
C LYS A 23 2.36 12.59 16.47
N VAL A 24 2.89 11.45 16.93
CA VAL A 24 3.23 10.32 16.06
C VAL A 24 1.93 9.66 15.59
N ILE A 25 1.75 9.55 14.29
CA ILE A 25 0.57 8.95 13.65
C ILE A 25 0.86 7.61 12.98
N GLU A 26 2.12 7.32 12.66
CA GLU A 26 2.56 6.03 12.15
C GLU A 26 4.02 5.81 12.54
N ASP A 27 4.35 4.56 12.83
CA ASP A 27 5.67 4.11 13.22
C ASP A 27 6.10 2.98 12.29
N LEU A 28 7.00 3.31 11.38
CA LEU A 28 7.50 2.39 10.38
C LEU A 28 8.85 1.84 10.83
N ASP A 29 8.86 0.61 11.32
CA ASP A 29 10.09 -0.18 11.44
C ASP A 29 10.41 -0.80 10.08
N ASN A 30 11.46 -0.28 9.43
CA ASN A 30 11.86 -0.64 8.08
C ASN A 30 12.56 -2.01 8.06
N GLN A 31 13.23 -2.37 9.16
CA GLN A 31 13.90 -3.67 9.32
C GLN A 31 12.89 -4.81 9.55
N HIS A 32 11.82 -4.53 10.30
CA HIS A 32 10.82 -5.52 10.69
C HIS A 32 9.48 -5.37 9.95
N GLN A 33 9.45 -4.66 8.81
CA GLN A 33 8.24 -4.49 8.01
C GLN A 33 7.85 -5.81 7.32
N ALA A 34 7.10 -6.66 8.03
CA ALA A 34 6.64 -7.96 7.53
C ALA A 34 5.36 -7.88 6.69
N LYS A 35 4.63 -6.76 6.78
CA LYS A 35 3.31 -6.63 6.13
C LYS A 35 3.47 -6.47 4.62
N GLN A 36 2.97 -7.45 3.89
CA GLN A 36 2.88 -7.42 2.44
C GLN A 36 1.46 -7.04 2.02
N TYR A 37 1.37 -6.39 0.86
CA TYR A 37 0.13 -5.93 0.30
C TYR A 37 0.05 -6.32 -1.17
N LEU A 38 -1.15 -6.64 -1.61
CA LEU A 38 -1.50 -6.71 -3.02
C LEU A 38 -1.79 -5.29 -3.49
N LYS A 39 -0.91 -4.73 -4.32
CA LYS A 39 -1.05 -3.43 -4.96
C LYS A 39 -1.76 -3.60 -6.30
N ILE A 40 -2.84 -2.86 -6.51
CA ILE A 40 -3.70 -2.91 -7.70
C ILE A 40 -3.88 -1.49 -8.21
N GLU A 41 -3.79 -1.28 -9.52
CA GLU A 41 -4.17 -0.02 -10.15
C GLU A 41 -5.70 0.14 -10.10
N ALA A 42 -6.16 1.23 -9.51
CA ALA A 42 -7.56 1.58 -9.34
C ALA A 42 -8.17 1.91 -10.70
N ASN A 43 -8.90 0.96 -11.25
CA ASN A 43 -9.83 1.19 -12.34
C ASN A 43 -11.27 0.96 -11.85
N ALA A 44 -12.26 1.41 -12.64
CA ALA A 44 -13.68 1.31 -12.28
C ALA A 44 -14.12 -0.14 -11.95
N ILE A 45 -13.45 -1.12 -12.56
CA ILE A 45 -13.72 -2.55 -12.41
C ILE A 45 -13.15 -3.04 -11.06
N ALA A 46 -11.90 -2.72 -10.74
CA ALA A 46 -11.21 -3.08 -9.51
C ALA A 46 -11.94 -2.51 -8.28
N GLY A 47 -12.38 -1.25 -8.32
CA GLY A 47 -13.13 -0.64 -7.23
C GLY A 47 -14.47 -1.34 -6.95
N THR A 48 -15.12 -1.86 -7.98
CA THR A 48 -16.39 -2.59 -7.83
C THR A 48 -16.18 -4.00 -7.27
N ARG A 49 -15.07 -4.67 -7.63
CA ARG A 49 -14.72 -6.02 -7.16
C ARG A 49 -14.16 -6.05 -5.74
N LEU A 50 -13.65 -4.92 -5.26
CA LEU A 50 -13.06 -4.79 -3.92
C LEU A 50 -14.07 -4.30 -2.88
N LYS A 51 -15.31 -3.96 -3.25
CA LYS A 51 -16.35 -3.42 -2.33
C LYS A 51 -16.54 -4.24 -1.05
N ASP A 52 -16.41 -5.56 -1.13
CA ASP A 52 -16.66 -6.47 -0.01
C ASP A 52 -15.38 -6.82 0.80
N LYS A 53 -14.22 -6.27 0.42
CA LYS A 53 -12.94 -6.55 1.09
C LYS A 53 -12.41 -5.29 1.79
N ARG A 54 -11.61 -5.48 2.84
CA ARG A 54 -10.88 -4.37 3.48
C ARG A 54 -9.76 -3.93 2.54
N PHE A 55 -9.99 -2.86 1.80
CA PHE A 55 -8.97 -2.23 0.96
C PHE A 55 -8.70 -0.81 1.44
N THR A 56 -7.47 -0.34 1.24
CA THR A 56 -7.10 1.06 1.44
C THR A 56 -6.79 1.68 0.08
N LYS A 57 -7.40 2.81 -0.22
CA LYS A 57 -7.01 3.62 -1.38
C LYS A 57 -5.76 4.40 -1.01
N LEU A 58 -4.71 4.21 -1.80
CA LEU A 58 -3.56 5.08 -1.83
C LEU A 58 -3.79 6.22 -2.83
N PRO A 59 -3.03 7.32 -2.71
CA PRO A 59 -2.91 8.33 -3.75
C PRO A 59 -2.48 7.73 -5.09
N ASP A 60 -2.64 8.49 -6.18
CA ASP A 60 -2.32 8.06 -7.56
C ASP A 60 -3.13 6.86 -8.09
N ASN A 61 -4.41 6.76 -7.70
CA ASN A 61 -5.27 5.66 -8.15
C ASN A 61 -4.69 4.28 -7.83
N LYS A 62 -4.07 4.09 -6.66
CA LYS A 62 -3.64 2.74 -6.23
C LYS A 62 -4.54 2.21 -5.14
N ILE A 63 -4.78 0.91 -5.16
CA ILE A 63 -5.52 0.20 -4.11
C ILE A 63 -4.59 -0.85 -3.53
N ILE A 64 -4.50 -0.87 -2.21
CA ILE A 64 -3.79 -1.91 -1.48
C ILE A 64 -4.77 -2.78 -0.70
N VAL A 65 -4.54 -4.08 -0.78
CA VAL A 65 -5.24 -5.08 0.02
C VAL A 65 -4.19 -5.77 0.88
N PRO A 66 -4.35 -5.79 2.22
CA PRO A 66 -3.44 -6.52 3.09
C PRO A 66 -3.47 -8.01 2.75
N LEU A 67 -2.29 -8.63 2.65
CA LEU A 67 -2.14 -10.06 2.43
C LEU A 67 -2.23 -10.80 3.77
N ASP A 68 -3.38 -10.71 4.43
CA ASP A 68 -3.66 -11.46 5.65
C ASP A 68 -4.32 -12.80 5.29
N ASP A 69 -3.94 -13.90 5.97
CA ASP A 69 -4.34 -15.29 5.65
C ASP A 69 -5.85 -15.53 5.53
N ASN A 70 -6.68 -14.65 6.10
CA ASN A 70 -8.13 -14.84 6.19
C ASN A 70 -8.94 -14.21 5.04
N LEU A 71 -8.30 -13.61 4.03
CA LEU A 71 -8.99 -12.76 3.06
C LEU A 71 -9.50 -13.47 1.81
N GLY A 72 -9.30 -14.78 1.62
CA GLY A 72 -9.70 -15.47 0.38
C GLY A 72 -9.08 -14.81 -0.85
N LEU A 73 -7.76 -14.64 -0.79
CA LEU A 73 -6.94 -13.92 -1.77
C LEU A 73 -6.85 -14.67 -3.09
N ASP A 74 -6.92 -16.00 -3.07
CA ASP A 74 -6.84 -16.85 -4.27
C ASP A 74 -7.93 -16.52 -5.28
N GLN A 75 -9.16 -16.36 -4.81
CA GLN A 75 -10.29 -15.97 -5.65
C GLN A 75 -10.13 -14.54 -6.19
N LEU A 76 -9.51 -13.65 -5.42
CA LEU A 76 -9.25 -12.28 -5.85
C LEU A 76 -8.19 -12.25 -6.95
N ILE A 77 -7.06 -12.94 -6.76
CA ILE A 77 -5.97 -13.04 -7.74
C ILE A 77 -6.48 -13.68 -9.04
N LEU A 78 -7.30 -14.74 -8.95
CA LEU A 78 -7.89 -15.39 -10.11
C LEU A 78 -8.81 -14.43 -10.88
N LYS A 79 -9.63 -13.64 -10.19
CA LYS A 79 -10.50 -12.63 -10.81
C LYS A 79 -9.69 -11.52 -11.49
N LEU A 80 -8.68 -10.98 -10.80
CA LEU A 80 -7.80 -9.94 -11.36
C LEU A 80 -7.06 -10.44 -12.61
N THR A 81 -6.57 -11.68 -12.58
CA THR A 81 -5.87 -12.30 -13.70
C THR A 81 -6.82 -12.51 -14.90
N LYS A 82 -8.05 -13.01 -14.65
CA LYS A 82 -9.06 -13.18 -15.71
C LYS A 82 -9.45 -11.86 -16.37
N GLU A 83 -9.58 -10.79 -15.59
CA GLU A 83 -9.94 -9.46 -16.08
C GLU A 83 -8.72 -8.66 -16.60
N LYS A 84 -7.52 -9.28 -16.67
CA LYS A 84 -6.26 -8.67 -17.12
C LYS A 84 -5.89 -7.39 -16.35
N ILE A 85 -6.26 -7.32 -15.08
CA ILE A 85 -5.95 -6.19 -14.22
C ILE A 85 -4.52 -6.37 -13.68
N PRO A 86 -3.61 -5.42 -13.90
CA PRO A 86 -2.25 -5.50 -13.37
C PRO A 86 -2.28 -5.42 -11.85
N TYR A 87 -1.53 -6.32 -11.22
CA TYR A 87 -1.31 -6.32 -9.78
C TYR A 87 0.16 -6.59 -9.49
N SER A 88 0.64 -6.11 -8.35
CA SER A 88 1.95 -6.45 -7.81
C SER A 88 1.84 -6.76 -6.32
N VAL A 89 2.79 -7.53 -5.81
CA VAL A 89 2.89 -7.82 -4.39
C VAL A 89 4.11 -7.11 -3.84
N GLY A 90 3.94 -6.35 -2.77
CA GLY A 90 5.05 -5.60 -2.18
C GLY A 90 4.70 -4.97 -0.84
N ARG A 91 5.71 -4.38 -0.20
CA ARG A 91 5.55 -3.55 0.99
C ARG A 91 5.01 -2.18 0.58
N ILE A 92 4.39 -1.47 1.51
CA ILE A 92 4.04 -0.07 1.28
C ILE A 92 5.33 0.74 1.40
N ASP A 93 5.61 1.55 0.39
CA ASP A 93 6.80 2.39 0.35
C ASP A 93 6.60 3.67 1.15
N LEU A 94 7.72 4.27 1.59
CA LEU A 94 7.69 5.50 2.38
C LEU A 94 7.02 6.64 1.62
N ALA A 95 7.22 6.70 0.30
CA ALA A 95 6.53 7.65 -0.58
C ALA A 95 5.01 7.46 -0.58
N GLU A 96 4.53 6.22 -0.59
CA GLU A 96 3.10 5.90 -0.56
C GLU A 96 2.47 6.27 0.79
N LEU A 97 3.17 5.99 1.89
CA LEU A 97 2.75 6.41 3.24
C LEU A 97 2.76 7.93 3.40
N PHE A 98 3.79 8.60 2.89
CA PHE A 98 3.88 10.05 2.91
C PHE A 98 2.70 10.69 2.20
N SER A 99 2.42 10.26 0.97
CA SER A 99 1.28 10.77 0.22
C SER A 99 -0.05 10.44 0.91
N LYS A 100 -0.19 9.28 1.57
CA LYS A 100 -1.39 8.94 2.34
C LYS A 100 -1.67 9.91 3.49
N PHE A 101 -0.63 10.38 4.19
CA PHE A 101 -0.79 11.19 5.39
C PHE A 101 -0.72 12.70 5.15
N TYR A 102 0.01 13.12 4.11
CA TYR A 102 0.32 14.53 3.83
C TYR A 102 -0.03 14.99 2.39
N GLY A 103 -0.46 14.07 1.53
CA GLY A 103 -0.99 14.38 0.20
C GLY A 103 -2.47 14.75 0.19
#